data_AF-A0A848WS24-F1
#
_entry.id   AF-A0A848WS24-F1
#
_cell.length_a   1.000
_cell.length_b   1.000
_cell.length_c   1.000
_cell.angle_alpha   90.00
_cell.angle_beta   90.00
_cell.angle_gamma   90.00
#
_symmetry.space_group_name_H-M   'P 1'
#
loop_
_entity.id
_entity.type
_entity.pdbx_description
1 polymer ?
#
loop_
_entity_poly.entity_id
_entity_poly.type
_entity_poly.pdbx_seq_one_letter_code
_entity_poly.pdbx_strand_id
1 'polypeptide(L)'
;MSSPADAIQTLKVPKPVPLTTTRFRPPKKNIPQTKAERDRVLQGIRDYVEEENPVPPMPIDELEVHARVILEKLDLDEIYLHYTAVCLNNEMWRETLAEIPYERRLLLMPKCLRVEDKCPAPFDEFGLLCKQCGLCSIQDFQNEAERLGYAVLVAEGSAIVMSLIQTGQIEAIVGISCLPVLERTFPYVEAAAIPSIAVPLLQDDCINTTVDIDWVWEYIHLTSEDQTRRLNLNALHDDVREWFTAEGIESIMGPPEGEQERIAREWLGRDGKRWRPFLTVAAFQALREDRGEPIPEDIQKIALAVECFHKASLIHDDIEDEDHGRYDQPTLHMEHGVPVALNAGDLLIGEGYRLIGEAEGITDAQKTEMLLVASRGQRELCRGQGAELLWANNPQPLKSKQVLEIFRQKTAPAFEVALKLGASFAGKLDEVADVLADYSENLGIAYQIRDDMDDLGEDAGDNELEQMRPSVLLALARERAKGDDKAVLESLWSHEDLEDIAIHKIRRLAHEVGADEKCLLLLETYKEQSIRSLQDLKNENLKGLLRRVMGKIFNDLEIKGWCREFEVKNGVREEDEAQRAQEAMMAGAK
;
A
#
# COMPACT_ATOMS: atom_id res chain seq x y z
N MET A 1 -20.78 -9.20 -38.59
CA MET A 1 -20.77 -8.68 -37.21
C MET A 1 -19.35 -8.80 -36.72
N SER A 2 -18.75 -7.70 -36.24
CA SER A 2 -17.40 -7.74 -35.67
C SER A 2 -17.40 -8.64 -34.43
N SER A 3 -16.32 -9.38 -34.17
CA SER A 3 -16.23 -10.20 -32.96
C SER A 3 -16.28 -9.31 -31.72
N PRO A 4 -16.87 -9.73 -30.58
CA PRO A 4 -16.77 -8.99 -29.32
C PRO A 4 -15.32 -8.63 -28.95
N ALA A 5 -14.38 -9.51 -29.30
CA ALA A 5 -12.94 -9.27 -29.14
C ALA A 5 -12.42 -8.07 -29.97
N ASP A 6 -13.01 -7.77 -31.12
CA ASP A 6 -12.63 -6.62 -31.96
C ASP A 6 -13.13 -5.28 -31.39
N ALA A 7 -14.07 -5.30 -30.43
CA ALA A 7 -14.61 -4.11 -29.79
C ALA A 7 -13.76 -3.60 -28.62
N ILE A 8 -12.86 -4.44 -28.09
CA ILE A 8 -11.97 -4.08 -26.97
C ILE A 8 -10.73 -3.37 -27.53
N GLN A 9 -10.56 -2.09 -27.17
CA GLN A 9 -9.37 -1.33 -27.56
C GLN A 9 -8.11 -1.93 -26.92
N THR A 10 -6.98 -1.87 -27.62
CA THR A 10 -5.72 -2.39 -27.08
C THR A 10 -4.99 -1.36 -26.23
N LEU A 11 -4.77 -1.67 -24.96
CA LEU A 11 -3.99 -0.84 -24.04
C LEU A 11 -2.49 -0.77 -24.44
N LYS A 12 -1.87 0.39 -24.24
CA LYS A 12 -0.42 0.56 -24.34
C LYS A 12 0.25 0.16 -23.03
N VAL A 13 0.84 -1.03 -22.99
CA VAL A 13 1.55 -1.54 -21.81
C VAL A 13 2.86 -0.77 -21.57
N PRO A 14 3.14 -0.33 -20.33
CA PRO A 14 4.40 0.31 -19.97
C PRO A 14 5.62 -0.59 -20.21
N LYS A 15 6.81 0.00 -20.33
CA LYS A 15 8.04 -0.79 -20.44
C LYS A 15 8.31 -1.52 -19.12
N PRO A 16 8.61 -2.82 -19.15
CA PRO A 16 8.88 -3.58 -17.93
C PRO A 16 10.06 -2.98 -17.16
N VAL A 17 9.88 -2.81 -15.86
CA VAL A 17 10.96 -2.46 -14.93
C VAL A 17 11.63 -3.75 -14.51
N PRO A 18 12.97 -3.89 -14.55
CA PRO A 18 13.62 -5.13 -14.16
C PRO A 18 13.20 -5.51 -12.74
N LEU A 19 12.62 -6.70 -12.56
CA LEU A 19 12.31 -7.22 -11.23
C LEU A 19 13.61 -7.27 -10.41
N THR A 20 13.73 -6.33 -9.50
CA THR A 20 14.54 -6.52 -8.31
C THR A 20 13.67 -7.34 -7.41
N THR A 21 13.88 -8.66 -7.42
CA THR A 21 13.43 -9.49 -6.31
C THR A 21 14.12 -8.94 -5.07
N THR A 22 13.46 -8.00 -4.39
CA THR A 22 13.73 -7.64 -3.01
C THR A 22 13.46 -8.93 -2.24
N ARG A 23 14.46 -9.80 -2.17
CA ARG A 23 14.41 -10.94 -1.27
C ARG A 23 14.17 -10.33 0.09
N PHE A 24 12.99 -10.59 0.65
CA PHE A 24 12.67 -10.11 1.99
C PHE A 24 13.74 -10.68 2.93
N ARG A 25 14.56 -9.79 3.47
CA ARG A 25 15.58 -10.12 4.45
C ARG A 25 15.07 -9.66 5.80
N PRO A 26 15.02 -10.52 6.81
CA PRO A 26 14.58 -10.11 8.14
C PRO A 26 15.51 -9.03 8.69
N PRO A 27 15.00 -8.11 9.53
CA PRO A 27 15.86 -7.20 10.26
C PRO A 27 16.86 -7.94 11.16
N LYS A 28 17.96 -7.28 11.51
CA LYS A 28 18.88 -7.80 12.53
C LYS A 28 18.19 -7.96 13.88
N LYS A 29 18.66 -8.90 14.69
CA LYS A 29 18.04 -9.24 15.99
C LYS A 29 17.95 -8.06 16.95
N ASN A 30 18.88 -7.11 16.84
CA ASN A 30 18.92 -5.87 17.62
C ASN A 30 18.07 -4.73 17.01
N ILE A 31 17.19 -5.05 16.06
CA ILE A 31 16.22 -4.13 15.47
C ILE A 31 14.84 -4.78 15.59
N PRO A 32 13.78 -4.05 16.01
CA PRO A 32 12.44 -4.61 16.06
C PRO A 32 12.01 -5.14 14.68
N GLN A 33 11.49 -6.36 14.68
CA GLN A 33 11.35 -7.19 13.47
C GLN A 33 10.23 -6.67 12.56
N THR A 34 9.16 -6.16 13.15
CA THR A 34 8.01 -5.62 12.42
C THR A 34 7.99 -4.10 12.45
N LYS A 35 7.31 -3.50 11.46
CA LYS A 35 7.09 -2.05 11.44
C LYS A 35 6.26 -1.59 12.64
N ALA A 36 5.25 -2.34 13.03
CA ALA A 36 4.41 -2.03 14.19
C ALA A 36 5.22 -1.95 15.49
N GLU A 37 6.18 -2.86 15.70
CA GLU A 37 7.09 -2.79 16.85
C GLU A 37 8.00 -1.56 16.78
N ARG A 38 8.54 -1.23 15.60
CA ARG A 38 9.38 -0.02 15.42
C ARG A 38 8.59 1.26 15.69
N ASP A 39 7.36 1.36 15.17
CA ASP A 39 6.48 2.51 15.39
C ASP A 39 6.04 2.58 16.88
N ARG A 40 5.84 1.45 17.58
CA ARG A 40 5.59 1.40 19.03
C ARG A 40 6.77 1.96 19.84
N VAL A 41 8.00 1.57 19.49
CA VAL A 41 9.21 2.11 20.12
C VAL A 41 9.30 3.62 19.89
N LEU A 42 9.11 4.09 18.66
CA LEU A 42 9.15 5.50 18.32
C LEU A 42 8.09 6.32 19.08
N GLN A 43 6.87 5.80 19.23
CA GLN A 43 5.85 6.47 20.02
C GLN A 43 6.25 6.58 21.50
N GLY A 44 6.76 5.50 22.11
CA GLY A 44 7.23 5.55 23.49
C GLY A 44 8.41 6.52 23.70
N ILE A 45 9.26 6.69 22.69
CA ILE A 45 10.33 7.71 22.69
C ILE A 45 9.74 9.12 22.65
N ARG A 46 8.74 9.37 21.80
CA ARG A 46 8.08 10.68 21.72
C ARG A 46 7.42 11.07 23.04
N ASP A 47 6.68 10.14 23.62
CA ASP A 47 6.04 10.34 24.93
C ASP A 47 7.10 10.65 26.00
N TYR A 48 8.25 9.95 25.96
CA TYR A 48 9.37 10.19 26.87
C TYR A 48 10.03 11.57 26.67
N VAL A 49 10.26 11.98 25.42
CA VAL A 49 10.86 13.30 25.12
C VAL A 49 9.92 14.42 25.53
N GLU A 50 8.61 14.26 25.35
CA GLU A 50 7.61 15.23 25.81
C GLU A 50 7.56 15.34 27.34
N GLU A 51 7.70 14.22 28.06
CA GLU A 51 7.68 14.18 29.52
C GLU A 51 8.98 14.71 30.16
N GLU A 52 10.13 14.24 29.69
CA GLU A 52 11.43 14.44 30.34
C GLU A 52 12.25 15.59 29.70
N ASN A 53 11.88 16.01 28.48
CA ASN A 53 12.51 17.08 27.71
C ASN A 53 14.06 17.02 27.67
N PRO A 54 14.65 15.89 27.24
CA PRO A 54 16.11 15.76 27.11
C PRO A 54 16.64 16.68 26.00
N VAL A 55 17.77 17.35 26.26
CA VAL A 55 18.33 18.38 25.37
C VAL A 55 19.57 17.85 24.63
N PRO A 56 19.64 17.96 23.30
CA PRO A 56 20.83 17.55 22.55
C PRO A 56 21.86 18.71 22.44
N PRO A 57 23.14 18.44 22.09
CA PRO A 57 23.76 17.13 21.90
C PRO A 57 23.93 16.39 23.23
N MET A 58 23.73 15.07 23.21
CA MET A 58 23.88 14.21 24.38
C MET A 58 24.91 13.11 24.09
N PRO A 59 25.86 12.84 25.01
CA PRO A 59 26.80 11.74 24.86
C PRO A 59 26.09 10.39 24.74
N ILE A 60 26.71 9.45 24.00
CA ILE A 60 26.12 8.12 23.80
C ILE A 60 25.87 7.37 25.11
N ASP A 61 26.76 7.51 26.09
CA ASP A 61 26.62 6.88 27.41
C ASP A 61 25.37 7.41 28.16
N GLU A 62 25.04 8.70 27.98
CA GLU A 62 23.84 9.31 28.57
C GLU A 62 22.57 8.90 27.79
N LEU A 63 22.64 8.88 26.46
CA LEU A 63 21.54 8.38 25.61
C LEU A 63 21.18 6.93 25.95
N GLU A 64 22.17 6.09 26.23
CA GLU A 64 21.93 4.71 26.66
C GLU A 64 21.20 4.63 28.01
N VAL A 65 21.48 5.54 28.95
CA VAL A 65 20.75 5.60 30.23
C VAL A 65 19.28 5.91 29.98
N HIS A 66 18.97 6.94 29.18
CA HIS A 66 17.60 7.28 28.82
C HIS A 66 16.91 6.15 28.03
N ALA A 67 17.62 5.55 27.07
CA ALA A 67 17.10 4.45 26.26
C ALA A 67 16.76 3.21 27.11
N ARG A 68 17.55 2.88 28.15
CA ARG A 68 17.21 1.80 29.11
C ARG A 68 15.90 2.09 29.84
N VAL A 69 15.68 3.32 30.28
CA VAL A 69 14.42 3.72 30.94
C VAL A 69 13.24 3.54 30.00
N ILE A 70 13.39 3.91 28.72
CA ILE A 70 12.35 3.74 27.70
C ILE A 70 12.07 2.25 27.46
N LEU A 71 13.11 1.41 27.34
CA LEU A 71 12.95 -0.03 27.18
C LEU A 71 12.23 -0.68 28.37
N GLU A 72 12.58 -0.28 29.60
CA GLU A 72 11.89 -0.73 30.81
C GLU A 72 10.42 -0.30 30.83
N LYS A 73 10.11 0.97 30.47
CA LYS A 73 8.72 1.48 30.36
C LYS A 73 7.90 0.69 29.32
N LEU A 74 8.53 0.25 28.23
CA LEU A 74 7.87 -0.45 27.12
C LEU A 74 7.86 -1.98 27.24
N ASP A 75 8.50 -2.54 28.27
CA ASP A 75 8.71 -3.99 28.46
C ASP A 75 9.43 -4.63 27.26
N LEU A 76 10.58 -4.05 26.87
CA LEU A 76 11.39 -4.47 25.73
C LEU A 76 12.80 -4.94 26.16
N ASP A 77 13.37 -5.87 25.38
CA ASP A 77 14.69 -6.46 25.63
C ASP A 77 15.84 -5.45 25.41
N GLU A 78 16.91 -5.58 26.22
CA GLU A 78 18.11 -4.74 26.15
C GLU A 78 18.84 -4.84 24.80
N ILE A 79 18.59 -5.88 24.00
CA ILE A 79 19.10 -6.02 22.63
C ILE A 79 18.73 -4.83 21.73
N TYR A 80 17.67 -4.08 22.04
CA TYR A 80 17.25 -2.90 21.29
C TYR A 80 17.88 -1.58 21.78
N LEU A 81 18.78 -1.62 22.77
CA LEU A 81 19.36 -0.43 23.41
C LEU A 81 19.89 0.60 22.42
N HIS A 82 20.79 0.20 21.53
CA HIS A 82 21.41 1.13 20.57
C HIS A 82 20.41 1.62 19.52
N TYR A 83 19.43 0.79 19.14
CA TYR A 83 18.36 1.20 18.24
C TYR A 83 17.50 2.29 18.86
N THR A 84 17.09 2.09 20.12
CA THR A 84 16.32 3.07 20.90
C THR A 84 17.12 4.35 21.13
N ALA A 85 18.41 4.26 21.44
CA ALA A 85 19.28 5.41 21.62
C ALA A 85 19.41 6.28 20.36
N VAL A 86 19.55 5.66 19.17
CA VAL A 86 19.54 6.38 17.89
C VAL A 86 18.19 7.08 17.66
N CYS A 87 17.08 6.38 17.89
CA CYS A 87 15.74 6.95 17.70
C CYS A 87 15.45 8.09 18.70
N LEU A 88 15.95 7.98 19.94
CA LEU A 88 15.87 9.05 20.94
C LEU A 88 16.64 10.30 20.50
N ASN A 89 17.88 10.14 20.03
CA ASN A 89 18.65 11.25 19.47
C ASN A 89 17.94 11.91 18.29
N ASN A 90 17.32 11.12 17.40
CA ASN A 90 16.57 11.65 16.28
C ASN A 90 15.42 12.56 16.73
N GLU A 91 14.66 12.10 17.73
CA GLU A 91 13.51 12.85 18.24
C GLU A 91 13.96 14.15 18.94
N MET A 92 15.05 14.11 19.71
CA MET A 92 15.64 15.29 20.33
C MET A 92 16.07 16.37 19.31
N TRP A 93 16.60 15.97 18.16
CA TRP A 93 17.02 16.89 17.09
C TRP A 93 15.91 17.25 16.09
N ARG A 94 14.72 16.64 16.22
CA ARG A 94 13.66 16.72 15.21
C ARG A 94 13.28 18.14 14.87
N GLU A 95 12.99 18.96 15.89
CA GLU A 95 12.59 20.36 15.72
C GLU A 95 13.73 21.22 15.16
N THR A 96 14.94 21.07 15.69
CA THR A 96 16.12 21.83 15.23
C THR A 96 16.45 21.53 13.77
N LEU A 97 16.39 20.26 13.36
CA LEU A 97 16.60 19.90 11.96
C LEU A 97 15.54 20.53 11.07
N ALA A 98 14.29 20.59 11.53
CA ALA A 98 13.18 21.21 10.83
C ALA A 98 13.43 22.71 10.57
N GLU A 99 13.97 23.46 11.53
CA GLU A 99 14.29 24.88 11.39
C GLU A 99 15.38 25.22 10.35
N ILE A 100 16.22 24.25 10.00
CA ILE A 100 17.34 24.47 9.09
C ILE A 100 16.85 24.41 7.64
N PRO A 101 17.13 25.38 6.75
CA PRO A 101 16.73 25.32 5.34
C PRO A 101 17.30 24.09 4.62
N TYR A 102 16.54 23.50 3.70
CA TYR A 102 16.94 22.28 2.98
C TYR A 102 18.29 22.39 2.27
N GLU A 103 18.60 23.55 1.69
CA GLU A 103 19.88 23.84 1.03
C GLU A 103 21.09 23.82 1.95
N ARG A 104 20.85 23.80 3.27
CA ARG A 104 21.88 23.65 4.31
C ARG A 104 21.85 22.25 4.92
N ARG A 105 21.15 21.28 4.32
CA ARG A 105 21.07 19.91 4.80
C ARG A 105 21.75 18.93 3.86
N LEU A 106 22.32 17.89 4.45
CA LEU A 106 22.94 16.77 3.74
C LEU A 106 22.10 15.51 3.94
N LEU A 107 21.68 14.90 2.83
CA LEU A 107 21.21 13.52 2.83
C LEU A 107 22.41 12.60 2.59
N LEU A 108 22.76 11.81 3.60
CA LEU A 108 23.85 10.85 3.54
C LEU A 108 23.28 9.42 3.45
N MET A 109 23.56 8.74 2.34
CA MET A 109 23.09 7.38 2.08
C MET A 109 24.25 6.40 1.91
N PRO A 110 24.08 5.12 2.29
CA PRO A 110 25.10 4.11 2.12
C PRO A 110 24.91 3.43 0.75
N LYS A 111 26.03 3.03 0.13
CA LYS A 111 25.99 2.30 -1.15
C LYS A 111 25.29 0.94 -1.05
N CYS A 112 25.16 0.36 0.15
CA CYS A 112 24.58 -0.96 0.36
C CYS A 112 23.06 -1.01 0.16
N LEU A 113 22.36 0.13 0.04
CA LEU A 113 20.97 0.18 -0.42
C LEU A 113 20.80 -0.27 -1.88
N ARG A 114 21.88 -0.25 -2.67
CA ARG A 114 21.82 -0.63 -4.09
C ARG A 114 21.64 -2.13 -4.25
N VAL A 115 21.10 -2.52 -5.41
CA VAL A 115 21.13 -3.91 -5.88
C VAL A 115 22.50 -4.19 -6.49
N GLU A 116 23.40 -4.76 -5.69
CA GLU A 116 24.83 -4.82 -5.95
C GLU A 116 25.18 -5.45 -7.31
N ASP A 117 24.52 -6.54 -7.68
CA ASP A 117 24.79 -7.32 -8.88
C ASP A 117 24.27 -6.66 -10.18
N LYS A 118 23.36 -5.68 -10.06
CA LYS A 118 22.70 -5.05 -11.21
C LYS A 118 22.93 -3.54 -11.30
N CYS A 119 23.49 -2.92 -10.28
CA CYS A 119 23.67 -1.46 -10.22
C CYS A 119 24.69 -0.99 -11.27
N PRO A 120 24.29 -0.15 -12.25
CA PRO A 120 25.20 0.34 -13.29
C PRO A 120 25.99 1.59 -12.86
N ALA A 121 25.83 2.04 -11.62
CA ALA A 121 26.41 3.28 -11.12
C ALA A 121 27.93 3.17 -10.94
N PRO A 122 28.72 4.10 -11.52
CA PRO A 122 30.15 4.15 -11.28
C PRO A 122 30.45 4.74 -9.89
N PHE A 123 31.69 4.58 -9.46
CA PHE A 123 32.23 5.20 -8.26
C PHE A 123 33.26 6.26 -8.64
N ASP A 124 33.27 7.36 -7.90
CA ASP A 124 34.35 8.34 -7.92
C ASP A 124 35.00 8.45 -6.53
N GLU A 125 35.80 9.49 -6.32
CA GLU A 125 36.45 9.76 -5.04
C GLU A 125 35.47 10.20 -3.94
N PHE A 126 34.24 10.61 -4.30
CA PHE A 126 33.22 11.12 -3.40
C PHE A 126 32.17 10.08 -3.05
N GLY A 127 31.89 9.10 -3.91
CA GLY A 127 30.94 8.03 -3.62
C GLY A 127 30.38 7.32 -4.85
N LEU A 128 29.18 6.75 -4.69
CA LEU A 128 28.41 6.12 -5.75
C LEU A 128 27.67 7.20 -6.56
N LEU A 129 27.87 7.23 -7.88
CA LEU A 129 27.18 8.15 -8.78
C LEU A 129 25.93 7.50 -9.37
N CYS A 130 24.78 7.67 -8.70
CA CYS A 130 23.52 7.07 -9.11
C CYS A 130 23.17 7.38 -10.58
N LYS A 131 22.85 6.34 -11.35
CA LYS A 131 22.42 6.45 -12.76
C LYS A 131 20.90 6.40 -12.92
N GLN A 132 20.15 6.53 -11.83
CA GLN A 132 18.70 6.53 -11.82
C GLN A 132 18.11 5.31 -12.58
N CYS A 133 18.62 4.12 -12.25
CA CYS A 133 18.25 2.86 -12.93
C CYS A 133 16.93 2.23 -12.46
N GLY A 134 16.32 2.75 -11.39
CA GLY A 134 15.04 2.28 -10.83
C GLY A 134 15.11 0.98 -10.02
N LEU A 135 16.31 0.51 -9.67
CA LEU A 135 16.50 -0.79 -8.99
C LEU A 135 16.51 -0.70 -7.46
N CYS A 136 16.61 0.49 -6.88
CA CYS A 136 16.72 0.67 -5.43
C CYS A 136 16.25 2.07 -5.03
N SER A 137 15.97 2.25 -3.74
CA SER A 137 15.45 3.50 -3.18
C SER A 137 16.43 4.69 -3.21
N ILE A 138 17.72 4.45 -3.50
CA ILE A 138 18.73 5.53 -3.63
C ILE A 138 18.27 6.59 -4.62
N GLN A 139 17.72 6.18 -5.76
CA GLN A 139 17.24 7.11 -6.78
C GLN A 139 16.10 7.97 -6.25
N ASP A 140 15.12 7.37 -5.59
CA ASP A 140 13.93 8.09 -5.11
C ASP A 140 14.31 9.13 -4.06
N PHE A 141 15.15 8.73 -3.09
CA PHE A 141 15.64 9.61 -2.05
C PHE A 141 16.53 10.71 -2.61
N GLN A 142 17.43 10.37 -3.54
CA GLN A 142 18.30 11.36 -4.18
C GLN A 142 17.49 12.40 -4.95
N ASN A 143 16.58 11.96 -5.82
CA ASN A 143 15.76 12.85 -6.61
C ASN A 143 14.95 13.80 -5.74
N GLU A 144 14.39 13.29 -4.64
CA GLU A 144 13.60 14.13 -3.75
C GLU A 144 14.46 15.11 -2.95
N ALA A 145 15.53 14.63 -2.34
CA ALA A 145 16.40 15.48 -1.55
C ALA A 145 17.00 16.61 -2.41
N GLU A 146 17.46 16.29 -3.63
CA GLU A 146 17.92 17.31 -4.59
C GLU A 146 16.80 18.30 -4.97
N ARG A 147 15.55 17.83 -5.15
CA ARG A 147 14.39 18.69 -5.44
C ARG A 147 14.09 19.67 -4.30
N LEU A 148 14.22 19.21 -3.05
CA LEU A 148 14.04 20.04 -1.86
C LEU A 148 15.21 21.00 -1.64
N GLY A 149 16.39 20.69 -2.18
CA GLY A 149 17.59 21.53 -2.13
C GLY A 149 18.76 20.91 -1.37
N TYR A 150 18.63 19.71 -0.82
CA TYR A 150 19.69 19.03 -0.11
C TYR A 150 20.95 18.86 -0.96
N ALA A 151 22.10 18.90 -0.31
CA ALA A 151 23.26 18.17 -0.80
C ALA A 151 23.00 16.66 -0.60
N VAL A 152 23.25 15.83 -1.61
CA VAL A 152 23.09 14.38 -1.50
C VAL A 152 24.43 13.70 -1.70
N LEU A 153 24.77 12.78 -0.81
CA LEU A 153 25.99 11.98 -0.91
C LEU A 153 25.67 10.50 -0.69
N VAL A 154 26.08 9.65 -1.64
CA VAL A 154 25.99 8.20 -1.49
C VAL A 154 27.38 7.65 -1.19
N ALA A 155 27.80 7.69 0.07
CA ALA A 155 29.17 7.37 0.48
C ALA A 155 29.24 6.76 1.87
N GLU A 156 30.34 6.06 2.13
CA GLU A 156 30.67 5.49 3.45
C GLU A 156 31.73 6.32 4.21
N GLY A 157 32.24 7.39 3.60
CA GLY A 157 33.40 8.15 4.10
C GLY A 157 33.01 9.40 4.89
N SER A 158 33.55 9.53 6.11
CA SER A 158 33.33 10.68 7.00
C SER A 158 34.11 11.94 6.59
N ALA A 159 35.18 11.85 5.80
CA ALA A 159 36.06 12.98 5.51
C ALA A 159 35.37 14.13 4.74
N ILE A 160 34.58 13.80 3.71
CA ILE A 160 33.84 14.80 2.92
C ILE A 160 32.74 15.42 3.76
N VAL A 161 32.00 14.59 4.48
CA VAL A 161 30.93 15.02 5.40
C VAL A 161 31.48 16.03 6.40
N MET A 162 32.60 15.70 7.06
CA MET A 162 33.27 16.61 8.01
C MET A 162 33.79 17.89 7.35
N SER A 163 34.27 17.83 6.10
CA SER A 163 34.65 19.04 5.36
C SER A 163 33.45 19.94 5.05
N LEU A 164 32.32 19.38 4.62
CA LEU A 164 31.09 20.12 4.33
C LEU A 164 30.56 20.84 5.59
N ILE A 165 30.66 20.16 6.72
CA ILE A 165 30.34 20.71 8.04
C ILE A 165 31.30 21.85 8.40
N GLN A 166 32.62 21.60 8.38
CA GLN A 166 33.63 22.58 8.81
C GLN A 166 33.64 23.85 7.95
N THR A 167 33.25 23.73 6.68
CA THR A 167 33.10 24.87 5.76
C THR A 167 31.79 25.63 5.95
N GLY A 168 30.87 25.14 6.79
CA GLY A 168 29.56 25.74 7.04
C GLY A 168 28.57 25.61 5.86
N GLN A 169 28.91 24.77 4.87
CA GLN A 169 28.03 24.50 3.73
C GLN A 169 26.78 23.72 4.15
N ILE A 170 26.92 22.87 5.18
CA ILE A 170 25.85 22.06 5.74
C ILE A 170 25.76 22.32 7.24
N GLU A 171 24.53 22.49 7.74
CA GLU A 171 24.20 22.69 9.15
C GLU A 171 23.42 21.53 9.76
N ALA A 172 22.88 20.60 8.96
CA ALA A 172 22.22 19.39 9.46
C ALA A 172 22.37 18.17 8.54
N ILE A 173 22.23 16.98 9.12
CA ILE A 173 22.37 15.71 8.41
C ILE A 173 21.13 14.84 8.60
N VAL A 174 20.58 14.33 7.49
CA VAL A 174 19.68 13.18 7.47
C VAL A 174 20.49 12.00 6.94
N GLY A 175 20.74 11.01 7.78
CA GLY A 175 21.58 9.85 7.48
C GLY A 175 20.78 8.56 7.34
N ILE A 176 21.24 7.67 6.48
CA ILE A 176 20.83 6.26 6.46
C ILE A 176 22.08 5.43 6.72
N SER A 177 22.05 4.55 7.72
CA SER A 177 23.23 3.74 8.06
C SER A 177 22.88 2.56 8.94
N CYS A 178 23.72 1.52 8.96
CA CYS A 178 23.57 0.44 9.93
C CYS A 178 24.00 0.90 11.35
N LEU A 179 23.41 0.29 12.38
CA LEU A 179 23.69 0.61 13.78
C LEU A 179 25.20 0.61 14.13
N PRO A 180 26.01 -0.39 13.70
CA PRO A 180 27.44 -0.40 14.04
C PRO A 180 28.22 0.79 13.46
N VAL A 181 27.77 1.36 12.35
CA VAL A 181 28.39 2.56 11.78
C VAL A 181 27.92 3.79 12.55
N LEU A 182 26.61 3.87 12.87
CA LEU A 182 26.04 4.98 13.63
C LEU A 182 26.72 5.15 15.00
N GLU A 183 26.91 4.05 15.74
CA GLU A 183 27.63 4.02 17.02
C GLU A 183 29.04 4.59 16.91
N ARG A 184 29.77 4.26 15.83
CA ARG A 184 31.13 4.77 15.61
C ARG A 184 31.16 6.23 15.19
N THR A 185 30.11 6.71 14.51
CA THR A 185 30.04 8.09 14.02
C THR A 185 29.52 9.07 15.06
N PHE A 186 28.77 8.58 16.05
CA PHE A 186 28.09 9.40 17.05
C PHE A 186 29.00 10.42 17.75
N PRO A 187 30.18 10.05 18.27
CA PRO A 187 31.05 10.99 18.97
C PRO A 187 31.54 12.15 18.10
N TYR A 188 31.65 11.94 16.78
CA TYR A 188 32.10 12.99 15.85
C TYR A 188 31.01 14.02 15.57
N VAL A 189 29.76 13.56 15.46
CA VAL A 189 28.60 14.42 15.20
C VAL A 189 28.21 15.19 16.46
N GLU A 190 28.25 14.51 17.61
CA GLU A 190 28.09 15.10 18.94
C GLU A 190 29.13 16.20 19.19
N ALA A 191 30.43 15.91 19.00
CA ALA A 191 31.50 16.88 19.22
C ALA A 191 31.41 18.11 18.30
N ALA A 192 30.79 17.96 17.14
CA ALA A 192 30.55 19.06 16.21
C ALA A 192 29.21 19.78 16.46
N ALA A 193 28.39 19.30 17.40
CA ALA A 193 27.07 19.82 17.76
C ALA A 193 26.15 20.04 16.56
N ILE A 194 26.16 19.08 15.63
CA ILE A 194 25.38 19.16 14.38
C ILE A 194 24.06 18.42 14.58
N PRO A 195 22.92 19.07 14.31
CA PRO A 195 21.64 18.40 14.21
C PRO A 195 21.72 17.23 13.24
N SER A 196 21.50 16.02 13.75
CA SER A 196 21.59 14.81 12.96
C SER A 196 20.49 13.83 13.31
N ILE A 197 19.85 13.34 12.27
CA ILE A 197 18.82 12.31 12.33
C ILE A 197 19.30 11.14 11.47
N ALA A 198 19.17 9.91 11.98
CA ALA A 198 19.60 8.72 11.29
C ALA A 198 18.51 7.65 11.22
N VAL A 199 18.26 7.09 10.04
CA VAL A 199 17.39 5.92 9.86
C VAL A 199 18.25 4.65 9.85
N PRO A 200 18.09 3.75 10.83
CA PRO A 200 18.83 2.50 10.86
C PRO A 200 18.48 1.61 9.66
N LEU A 201 19.50 1.08 8.98
CA LEU A 201 19.32 -0.03 8.05
C LEU A 201 18.84 -1.26 8.80
N LEU A 202 17.95 -2.03 8.17
CA LEU A 202 17.42 -3.28 8.74
C LEU A 202 18.46 -4.42 8.68
N GLN A 203 19.46 -4.32 7.81
CA GLN A 203 20.60 -5.24 7.73
C GLN A 203 21.93 -4.49 7.79
N ASP A 204 23.01 -5.19 8.17
CA ASP A 204 24.35 -4.63 8.38
C ASP A 204 25.46 -5.33 7.55
N ASP A 205 25.11 -6.28 6.69
CA ASP A 205 26.07 -7.09 5.92
C ASP A 205 26.49 -6.43 4.60
N CYS A 206 26.18 -5.14 4.45
CA CYS A 206 26.60 -4.27 3.35
C CYS A 206 26.16 -4.69 1.94
N ILE A 207 25.21 -5.62 1.80
CA ILE A 207 24.74 -6.14 0.50
C ILE A 207 23.21 -6.08 0.45
N ASN A 208 22.65 -5.35 -0.52
CA ASN A 208 21.20 -5.28 -0.76
C ASN A 208 20.40 -5.03 0.53
N THR A 209 20.83 -4.06 1.34
CA THR A 209 20.22 -3.74 2.62
C THR A 209 18.94 -2.94 2.42
N THR A 210 17.97 -3.10 3.32
CA THR A 210 16.73 -2.32 3.33
C THR A 210 16.70 -1.34 4.49
N VAL A 211 15.78 -0.38 4.42
CA VAL A 211 15.56 0.68 5.40
C VAL A 211 14.06 0.87 5.58
N ASP A 212 13.63 1.44 6.71
CA ASP A 212 12.25 1.92 6.83
C ASP A 212 12.07 3.16 5.94
N ILE A 213 11.55 2.92 4.73
CA ILE A 213 11.41 3.95 3.68
C ILE A 213 10.56 5.12 4.17
N ASP A 214 9.51 4.85 4.96
CA ASP A 214 8.62 5.89 5.48
C ASP A 214 9.37 6.88 6.39
N TRP A 215 10.27 6.37 7.23
CA TRP A 215 11.05 7.21 8.14
C TRP A 215 12.05 8.08 7.38
N VAL A 216 12.65 7.56 6.31
CA VAL A 216 13.54 8.35 5.44
C VAL A 216 12.77 9.50 4.80
N TRP A 217 11.59 9.22 4.24
CA TRP A 217 10.73 10.26 3.65
C TRP A 217 10.31 11.31 4.67
N GLU A 218 9.93 10.90 5.89
CA GLU A 218 9.57 11.79 6.98
C GLU A 218 10.72 12.75 7.31
N TYR A 219 11.92 12.22 7.54
CA TYR A 219 13.06 13.05 7.96
C TYR A 219 13.61 13.95 6.85
N ILE A 220 13.55 13.54 5.58
CA ILE A 220 13.93 14.40 4.45
C ILE A 220 12.97 15.61 4.32
N HIS A 221 11.71 15.48 4.73
CA HIS A 221 10.70 16.54 4.58
C HIS A 221 10.49 17.42 5.81
N LEU A 222 11.18 17.16 6.93
CA LEU A 222 11.05 17.97 8.15
C LEU A 222 11.28 19.46 7.84
N THR A 223 10.43 20.37 8.31
CA THR A 223 10.62 21.83 8.23
C THR A 223 10.07 22.55 9.48
N SER A 224 10.51 23.76 9.81
CA SER A 224 9.91 24.52 10.92
C SER A 224 8.52 25.05 10.57
N GLU A 225 8.27 25.21 9.27
CA GLU A 225 6.94 25.40 8.71
C GLU A 225 6.25 24.06 8.39
N ASP A 226 6.75 22.91 8.86
CA ASP A 226 6.30 21.59 8.41
C ASP A 226 4.81 21.38 8.60
N GLN A 227 4.15 21.31 7.47
CA GLN A 227 2.74 21.06 7.30
C GLN A 227 2.52 19.62 6.88
N THR A 228 3.60 18.85 6.68
CA THR A 228 3.52 17.46 6.28
C THR A 228 3.08 16.62 7.47
N ARG A 229 1.86 16.09 7.39
CA ARG A 229 1.27 15.24 8.42
C ARG A 229 1.51 13.81 8.02
N ARG A 230 2.24 13.06 8.85
CA ARG A 230 2.11 11.60 8.82
C ARG A 230 0.74 11.25 9.38
N LEU A 231 -0.25 11.15 8.49
CA LEU A 231 -1.55 10.62 8.86
C LEU A 231 -1.32 9.25 9.50
N ASN A 232 -1.84 9.08 10.72
CA ASN A 232 -1.95 7.75 11.32
C ASN A 232 -3.02 7.01 10.51
N LEU A 233 -2.59 6.30 9.46
CA LEU A 233 -3.48 5.62 8.53
C LEU A 233 -4.22 4.46 9.21
N ASN A 234 -3.75 3.98 10.36
CA ASN A 234 -4.46 2.95 11.12
C ASN A 234 -5.57 3.60 11.92
N ALA A 235 -5.28 4.63 12.74
CA ALA A 235 -6.31 5.37 13.46
C ALA A 235 -7.38 5.96 12.52
N LEU A 236 -6.96 6.57 11.40
CA LEU A 236 -7.91 7.10 10.41
C LEU A 236 -8.76 6.00 9.77
N HIS A 237 -8.18 4.82 9.56
CA HIS A 237 -8.92 3.68 9.01
C HIS A 237 -9.90 3.11 10.05
N ASP A 238 -9.51 3.08 11.32
CA ASP A 238 -10.38 2.68 12.44
C ASP A 238 -11.55 3.67 12.61
N ASP A 239 -11.29 4.98 12.57
CA ASP A 239 -12.32 6.04 12.57
C ASP A 239 -13.34 5.80 11.43
N VAL A 240 -12.84 5.55 10.22
CA VAL A 240 -13.70 5.29 9.06
C VAL A 240 -14.51 4.02 9.24
N ARG A 241 -13.95 2.95 9.82
CA ARG A 241 -14.67 1.70 10.07
C ARG A 241 -15.79 1.88 11.09
N GLU A 242 -15.62 2.75 12.08
CA GLU A 242 -16.64 3.06 13.08
C GLU A 242 -17.92 3.63 12.45
N TRP A 243 -17.79 4.44 11.39
CA TRP A 243 -18.93 5.03 10.67
C TRP A 243 -19.81 4.00 9.95
N PHE A 244 -19.29 2.79 9.70
CA PHE A 244 -20.02 1.68 9.07
C PHE A 244 -20.61 0.69 10.07
N THR A 245 -20.56 1.00 11.38
CA THR A 245 -21.37 0.30 12.37
C THR A 245 -22.86 0.65 12.18
N ALA A 246 -23.76 -0.17 12.73
CA ALA A 246 -25.20 0.11 12.66
C ALA A 246 -25.54 1.50 13.25
N GLU A 247 -24.94 1.85 14.39
CA GLU A 247 -25.12 3.17 15.03
C GLU A 247 -24.51 4.29 14.19
N GLY A 248 -23.32 4.09 13.61
CA GLY A 248 -22.68 5.09 12.72
C GLY A 248 -23.52 5.38 11.47
N ILE A 249 -24.00 4.32 10.80
CA ILE A 249 -24.86 4.46 9.62
C ILE A 249 -26.17 5.18 9.98
N GLU A 250 -26.81 4.82 11.09
CA GLU A 250 -28.03 5.49 11.55
C GLU A 250 -27.77 6.96 11.95
N SER A 251 -26.63 7.25 12.58
CA SER A 251 -26.26 8.63 12.93
C SER A 251 -26.07 9.52 11.69
N ILE A 252 -25.55 8.98 10.59
CA ILE A 252 -25.23 9.75 9.38
C ILE A 252 -26.43 9.78 8.41
N MET A 253 -27.13 8.66 8.24
CA MET A 253 -28.22 8.50 7.27
C MET A 253 -29.62 8.63 7.89
N GLY A 254 -29.72 8.83 9.21
CA GLY A 254 -30.98 8.78 9.95
C GLY A 254 -31.50 7.34 10.15
N PRO A 255 -32.68 7.13 10.75
CA PRO A 255 -33.30 5.82 10.83
C PRO A 255 -33.78 5.33 9.44
N PRO A 256 -33.79 4.01 9.17
CA PRO A 256 -34.30 3.47 7.91
C PRO A 256 -35.82 3.67 7.76
N GLU A 257 -36.26 4.11 6.59
CA GLU A 257 -37.68 4.21 6.24
C GLU A 257 -38.18 2.90 5.60
N GLY A 258 -38.47 1.93 6.44
CA GLY A 258 -39.06 0.64 6.04
C GLY A 258 -38.04 -0.46 5.78
N GLU A 259 -38.56 -1.62 5.36
CA GLU A 259 -37.79 -2.86 5.37
C GLU A 259 -36.69 -2.90 4.29
N GLN A 260 -36.93 -2.32 3.11
CA GLN A 260 -35.95 -2.30 2.04
C GLN A 260 -34.70 -1.49 2.42
N GLU A 261 -34.88 -0.33 3.06
CA GLU A 261 -33.77 0.47 3.56
C GLU A 261 -33.02 -0.24 4.68
N ARG A 262 -33.72 -0.93 5.58
CA ARG A 262 -33.10 -1.73 6.63
C ARG A 262 -32.17 -2.79 6.04
N ILE A 263 -32.64 -3.56 5.05
CA ILE A 263 -31.85 -4.59 4.36
C ILE A 263 -30.62 -3.99 3.67
N ALA A 264 -30.79 -2.89 2.93
CA ALA A 264 -29.70 -2.25 2.21
C ALA A 264 -28.62 -1.67 3.15
N ARG A 265 -29.04 -1.05 4.26
CA ARG A 265 -28.12 -0.48 5.26
C ARG A 265 -27.42 -1.56 6.09
N GLU A 266 -28.10 -2.66 6.39
CA GLU A 266 -27.46 -3.84 6.98
C GLU A 266 -26.34 -4.38 6.08
N TRP A 267 -26.60 -4.48 4.77
CA TRP A 267 -25.57 -4.88 3.79
C TRP A 267 -24.43 -3.86 3.68
N LEU A 268 -24.73 -2.55 3.72
CA LEU A 268 -23.73 -1.49 3.74
C LEU A 268 -22.76 -1.65 4.93
N GLY A 269 -23.31 -2.01 6.11
CA GLY A 269 -22.56 -2.27 7.34
C GLY A 269 -21.78 -3.60 7.36
N ARG A 270 -22.10 -4.58 6.51
CA ARG A 270 -21.37 -5.86 6.44
C ARG A 270 -19.90 -5.65 6.07
N ASP A 271 -19.06 -6.55 6.57
CA ASP A 271 -17.60 -6.46 6.60
C ASP A 271 -16.95 -6.12 5.24
N GLY A 272 -15.67 -5.76 5.27
CA GLY A 272 -14.87 -5.38 4.12
C GLY A 272 -13.69 -4.50 4.53
N LYS A 273 -12.67 -4.40 3.66
CA LYS A 273 -11.45 -3.64 3.96
C LYS A 273 -11.68 -2.11 4.03
N ARG A 274 -12.82 -1.60 3.58
CA ARG A 274 -13.19 -0.16 3.59
C ARG A 274 -12.14 0.77 2.97
N TRP A 275 -11.43 0.30 1.95
CA TRP A 275 -10.36 1.07 1.31
C TRP A 275 -10.86 2.33 0.62
N ARG A 276 -11.98 2.25 -0.11
CA ARG A 276 -12.53 3.38 -0.88
C ARG A 276 -12.98 4.54 0.02
N PRO A 277 -13.82 4.35 1.05
CA PRO A 277 -14.17 5.44 1.98
C PRO A 277 -12.94 5.97 2.72
N PHE A 278 -12.00 5.10 3.10
CA PHE A 278 -10.74 5.53 3.70
C PHE A 278 -9.93 6.45 2.77
N LEU A 279 -9.83 6.12 1.49
CA LEU A 279 -9.11 6.94 0.51
C LEU A 279 -9.74 8.30 0.31
N THR A 280 -11.07 8.39 0.33
CA THR A 280 -11.81 9.66 0.30
C THR A 280 -11.40 10.56 1.46
N VAL A 281 -11.43 10.03 2.68
CA VAL A 281 -11.10 10.80 3.89
C VAL A 281 -9.61 11.12 3.94
N ALA A 282 -8.76 10.17 3.57
CA ALA A 282 -7.32 10.37 3.57
C ALA A 282 -6.89 11.43 2.55
N ALA A 283 -7.47 11.43 1.35
CA ALA A 283 -7.23 12.47 0.34
C ALA A 283 -7.67 13.84 0.85
N PHE A 284 -8.86 13.95 1.45
CA PHE A 284 -9.32 15.18 2.11
C PHE A 284 -8.33 15.64 3.19
N GLN A 285 -7.96 14.77 4.12
CA GLN A 285 -7.04 15.08 5.21
C GLN A 285 -5.66 15.50 4.73
N ALA A 286 -5.19 14.96 3.61
CA ALA A 286 -3.91 15.35 3.00
C ALA A 286 -3.98 16.72 2.31
N LEU A 287 -5.16 17.14 1.86
CA LEU A 287 -5.37 18.36 1.08
C LEU A 287 -5.94 19.54 1.89
N ARG A 288 -6.52 19.28 3.08
CA ARG A 288 -7.13 20.32 3.92
C ARG A 288 -6.08 21.26 4.52
N GLU A 289 -6.44 22.54 4.64
CA GLU A 289 -5.55 23.58 5.18
C GLU A 289 -5.68 23.75 6.70
N ASP A 290 -6.84 23.38 7.26
CA ASP A 290 -7.28 23.55 8.66
C ASP A 290 -6.91 22.34 9.54
N ARG A 291 -5.77 22.44 10.22
CA ARG A 291 -4.98 21.30 10.69
C ARG A 291 -5.34 20.70 12.05
N GLY A 292 -6.09 21.42 12.88
CA GLY A 292 -6.45 21.00 14.24
C GLY A 292 -7.95 20.81 14.43
N GLU A 293 -8.74 21.03 13.37
CA GLU A 293 -10.18 20.93 13.47
C GLU A 293 -10.64 19.48 13.31
N PRO A 294 -11.69 19.07 14.03
CA PRO A 294 -12.33 17.78 13.83
C PRO A 294 -12.62 17.52 12.36
N ILE A 295 -12.70 16.25 12.00
CA ILE A 295 -13.16 15.82 10.69
C ILE A 295 -14.59 16.38 10.51
N PRO A 296 -14.87 17.19 9.47
CA PRO A 296 -16.21 17.72 9.25
C PRO A 296 -17.22 16.58 9.07
N GLU A 297 -18.38 16.66 9.70
CA GLU A 297 -19.39 15.58 9.64
C GLU A 297 -19.78 15.22 8.20
N ASP A 298 -19.83 16.21 7.29
CA ASP A 298 -20.21 15.96 5.90
C ASP A 298 -19.20 15.11 5.11
N ILE A 299 -17.92 15.04 5.49
CA ILE A 299 -17.01 14.08 4.82
C ILE A 299 -17.40 12.63 5.14
N GLN A 300 -18.07 12.39 6.27
CA GLN A 300 -18.61 11.06 6.59
C GLN A 300 -19.72 10.69 5.61
N LYS A 301 -20.61 11.64 5.25
CA LYS A 301 -21.61 11.44 4.19
C LYS A 301 -20.95 11.11 2.86
N ILE A 302 -19.86 11.80 2.50
CA ILE A 302 -19.13 11.51 1.25
C ILE A 302 -18.44 10.14 1.29
N ALA A 303 -17.88 9.74 2.43
CA ALA A 303 -17.30 8.42 2.62
C ALA A 303 -18.38 7.31 2.50
N LEU A 304 -19.53 7.49 3.15
CA LEU A 304 -20.67 6.58 3.01
C LEU A 304 -21.19 6.54 1.57
N ALA A 305 -21.24 7.68 0.86
CA ALA A 305 -21.65 7.71 -0.54
C ALA A 305 -20.77 6.83 -1.43
N VAL A 306 -19.45 6.93 -1.25
CA VAL A 306 -18.46 6.09 -1.96
C VAL A 306 -18.66 4.61 -1.64
N GLU A 307 -18.92 4.26 -0.38
CA GLU A 307 -19.17 2.87 -0.01
C GLU A 307 -20.53 2.36 -0.48
N CYS A 308 -21.56 3.22 -0.54
CA CYS A 308 -22.86 2.89 -1.15
C CYS A 308 -22.69 2.48 -2.61
N PHE A 309 -21.93 3.25 -3.40
CA PHE A 309 -21.65 2.88 -4.79
C PHE A 309 -20.89 1.55 -4.89
N HIS A 310 -19.93 1.31 -3.99
CA HIS A 310 -19.17 0.07 -3.97
C HIS A 310 -20.02 -1.14 -3.55
N LYS A 311 -20.80 -1.03 -2.48
CA LYS A 311 -21.66 -2.13 -2.00
C LYS A 311 -22.79 -2.40 -2.98
N ALA A 312 -23.32 -1.39 -3.67
CA ALA A 312 -24.25 -1.58 -4.77
C ALA A 312 -23.64 -2.41 -5.90
N SER A 313 -22.41 -2.07 -6.33
CA SER A 313 -21.74 -2.85 -7.38
C SER A 313 -21.52 -4.30 -6.96
N LEU A 314 -21.14 -4.55 -5.70
CA LEU A 314 -20.98 -5.91 -5.20
C LEU A 314 -22.29 -6.70 -5.15
N ILE A 315 -23.42 -6.07 -4.78
CA ILE A 315 -24.72 -6.76 -4.80
C ILE A 315 -25.08 -7.17 -6.23
N HIS A 316 -24.84 -6.27 -7.20
CA HIS A 316 -25.13 -6.54 -8.61
C HIS A 316 -24.17 -7.59 -9.17
N ASP A 317 -22.86 -7.47 -8.92
CA ASP A 317 -21.85 -8.45 -9.30
C ASP A 317 -22.16 -9.84 -8.71
N ASP A 318 -22.53 -9.95 -7.42
CA ASP A 318 -22.89 -11.22 -6.79
C ASP A 318 -24.05 -11.92 -7.50
N ILE A 319 -25.01 -11.15 -8.02
CA ILE A 319 -26.15 -11.70 -8.78
C ILE A 319 -25.72 -12.13 -10.17
N GLU A 320 -24.88 -11.32 -10.83
CA GLU A 320 -24.37 -11.58 -12.18
C GLU A 320 -23.44 -12.81 -12.21
N ASP A 321 -22.69 -13.02 -11.14
CA ASP A 321 -21.70 -14.09 -10.98
C ASP A 321 -22.28 -15.36 -10.31
N GLU A 322 -23.55 -15.32 -9.87
CA GLU A 322 -24.23 -16.37 -9.09
C GLU A 322 -23.47 -16.76 -7.80
N ASP A 323 -22.83 -15.78 -7.16
CA ASP A 323 -21.99 -16.01 -5.98
C ASP A 323 -22.83 -16.40 -4.75
N HIS A 324 -22.53 -17.55 -4.15
CA HIS A 324 -23.27 -18.03 -2.98
C HIS A 324 -22.87 -17.35 -1.66
N GLY A 325 -21.66 -16.81 -1.57
CA GLY A 325 -21.15 -16.20 -0.34
C GLY A 325 -20.12 -15.10 -0.57
N ARG A 326 -20.13 -14.12 0.34
CA ARG A 326 -19.20 -12.99 0.40
C ARG A 326 -18.92 -12.63 1.85
N TYR A 327 -17.67 -12.33 2.18
CA TYR A 327 -17.21 -12.06 3.56
C TYR A 327 -17.58 -13.19 4.54
N ASP A 328 -17.45 -14.45 4.10
CA ASP A 328 -17.83 -15.64 4.85
C ASP A 328 -19.33 -15.70 5.25
N GLN A 329 -20.18 -14.91 4.58
CA GLN A 329 -21.63 -14.86 4.77
C GLN A 329 -22.36 -15.11 3.46
N PRO A 330 -23.63 -15.54 3.48
CA PRO A 330 -24.42 -15.64 2.27
C PRO A 330 -24.56 -14.28 1.56
N THR A 331 -24.57 -14.30 0.23
CA THR A 331 -24.83 -13.09 -0.57
C THR A 331 -26.28 -12.63 -0.40
N LEU A 332 -26.53 -11.35 -0.66
CA LEU A 332 -27.84 -10.75 -0.41
C LEU A 332 -28.97 -11.43 -1.20
N HIS A 333 -28.68 -11.88 -2.43
CA HIS A 333 -29.65 -12.56 -3.28
C HIS A 333 -29.93 -14.00 -2.81
N MET A 334 -28.99 -14.64 -2.10
CA MET A 334 -29.22 -15.93 -1.46
C MET A 334 -30.11 -15.82 -0.22
N GLU A 335 -30.02 -14.70 0.50
CA GLU A 335 -30.82 -14.47 1.71
C GLU A 335 -32.25 -13.97 1.40
N HIS A 336 -32.36 -13.03 0.48
CA HIS A 336 -33.62 -12.30 0.23
C HIS A 336 -34.19 -12.50 -1.18
N GLY A 337 -33.50 -13.26 -2.03
CA GLY A 337 -33.87 -13.45 -3.43
C GLY A 337 -33.40 -12.30 -4.33
N VAL A 338 -33.18 -12.63 -5.61
CA VAL A 338 -32.72 -11.69 -6.65
C VAL A 338 -33.53 -10.38 -6.70
N PRO A 339 -34.88 -10.37 -6.68
CA PRO A 339 -35.63 -9.12 -6.80
C PRO A 339 -35.37 -8.11 -5.68
N VAL A 340 -35.18 -8.59 -4.44
CA VAL A 340 -34.91 -7.74 -3.28
C VAL A 340 -33.48 -7.22 -3.34
N ALA A 341 -32.53 -8.09 -3.68
CA ALA A 341 -31.12 -7.73 -3.80
C ALA A 341 -30.88 -6.69 -4.91
N LEU A 342 -31.49 -6.86 -6.10
CA LEU A 342 -31.41 -5.87 -7.18
C LEU A 342 -31.88 -4.49 -6.72
N ASN A 343 -33.05 -4.42 -6.07
CA ASN A 343 -33.60 -3.16 -5.54
C ASN A 343 -32.73 -2.58 -4.41
N ALA A 344 -32.05 -3.42 -3.62
CA ALA A 344 -31.14 -2.94 -2.58
C ALA A 344 -29.91 -2.26 -3.20
N GLY A 345 -29.35 -2.83 -4.27
CA GLY A 345 -28.28 -2.19 -5.03
C GLY A 345 -28.72 -0.86 -5.66
N ASP A 346 -29.90 -0.81 -6.29
CA ASP A 346 -30.46 0.42 -6.87
C ASP A 346 -30.70 1.51 -5.81
N LEU A 347 -31.21 1.11 -4.64
CA LEU A 347 -31.40 2.01 -3.51
C LEU A 347 -30.06 2.58 -3.03
N LEU A 348 -29.03 1.75 -2.85
CA LEU A 348 -27.70 2.21 -2.44
C LEU A 348 -27.07 3.17 -3.47
N ILE A 349 -27.28 2.96 -4.77
CA ILE A 349 -26.87 3.93 -5.80
C ILE A 349 -27.57 5.29 -5.56
N GLY A 350 -28.88 5.28 -5.32
CA GLY A 350 -29.66 6.48 -5.00
C GLY A 350 -29.15 7.18 -3.73
N GLU A 351 -28.90 6.42 -2.67
CA GLU A 351 -28.34 6.91 -1.41
C GLU A 351 -26.99 7.59 -1.60
N GLY A 352 -26.10 7.01 -2.42
CA GLY A 352 -24.81 7.63 -2.71
C GLY A 352 -24.93 9.03 -3.31
N TYR A 353 -25.81 9.23 -4.29
CA TYR A 353 -26.06 10.57 -4.85
C TYR A 353 -26.77 11.51 -3.87
N ARG A 354 -27.73 10.98 -3.09
CA ARG A 354 -28.46 11.74 -2.07
C ARG A 354 -27.52 12.30 -1.03
N LEU A 355 -26.62 11.47 -0.48
CA LEU A 355 -25.62 11.87 0.52
C LEU A 355 -24.68 12.98 0.03
N ILE A 356 -24.26 12.94 -1.24
CA ILE A 356 -23.47 14.03 -1.85
C ILE A 356 -24.30 15.32 -1.95
N GLY A 357 -25.58 15.22 -2.37
CA GLY A 357 -26.46 16.37 -2.51
C GLY A 357 -26.80 17.07 -1.18
N GLU A 358 -26.93 16.29 -0.11
CA GLU A 358 -27.29 16.72 1.24
C GLU A 358 -26.09 17.10 2.14
N ALA A 359 -24.86 17.07 1.63
CA ALA A 359 -23.71 17.62 2.36
C ALA A 359 -23.87 19.15 2.45
N GLU A 360 -23.96 19.75 3.64
CA GLU A 360 -24.29 21.19 3.77
C GLU A 360 -23.05 22.08 3.92
N GLY A 361 -21.93 21.52 4.39
CA GLY A 361 -20.65 22.16 4.64
C GLY A 361 -19.76 22.33 3.41
N ILE A 362 -20.28 22.10 2.20
CA ILE A 362 -19.57 22.31 0.92
C ILE A 362 -20.37 23.19 -0.02
N THR A 363 -19.67 23.89 -0.92
CA THR A 363 -20.29 24.78 -1.90
C THR A 363 -21.08 24.00 -2.97
N ASP A 364 -22.07 24.66 -3.59
CA ASP A 364 -22.83 24.07 -4.71
C ASP A 364 -21.92 23.66 -5.89
N ALA A 365 -20.81 24.37 -6.09
CA ALA A 365 -19.81 24.04 -7.10
C ALA A 365 -19.13 22.70 -6.78
N GLN A 366 -18.69 22.50 -5.53
CA GLN A 366 -18.10 21.23 -5.07
C GLN A 366 -19.13 20.08 -5.14
N LYS A 367 -20.39 20.30 -4.73
CA LYS A 367 -21.45 19.30 -4.89
C LYS A 367 -21.62 18.87 -6.34
N THR A 368 -21.73 19.84 -7.24
CA THR A 368 -21.89 19.59 -8.67
C THR A 368 -20.70 18.82 -9.22
N GLU A 369 -19.49 19.20 -8.82
CA GLU A 369 -18.25 18.51 -9.18
C GLU A 369 -18.24 17.04 -8.70
N MET A 370 -18.55 16.79 -7.43
CA MET A 370 -18.63 15.43 -6.87
C MET A 370 -19.68 14.57 -7.56
N LEU A 371 -20.87 15.11 -7.83
CA LEU A 371 -21.92 14.40 -8.56
C LEU A 371 -21.48 14.04 -9.99
N LEU A 372 -20.74 14.93 -10.67
CA LEU A 372 -20.18 14.67 -11.99
C LEU A 372 -19.07 13.60 -11.94
N VAL A 373 -18.20 13.64 -10.93
CA VAL A 373 -17.18 12.60 -10.72
C VAL A 373 -17.83 11.25 -10.46
N ALA A 374 -18.75 11.16 -9.50
CA ALA A 374 -19.45 9.93 -9.14
C ALA A 374 -20.22 9.34 -10.32
N SER A 375 -20.99 10.17 -11.04
CA SER A 375 -21.78 9.70 -12.18
C SER A 375 -20.95 9.27 -13.39
N ARG A 376 -19.81 9.90 -13.64
CA ARG A 376 -18.87 9.45 -14.68
C ARG A 376 -18.23 8.13 -14.29
N GLY A 377 -17.74 8.01 -13.05
CA GLY A 377 -17.16 6.78 -12.54
C GLY A 377 -18.14 5.61 -12.59
N GLN A 378 -19.39 5.80 -12.13
CA GLN A 378 -20.42 4.76 -12.24
C GLN A 378 -20.67 4.33 -13.70
N ARG A 379 -20.75 5.29 -14.64
CA ARG A 379 -20.90 4.97 -16.07
C ARG A 379 -19.73 4.15 -16.61
N GLU A 380 -18.52 4.42 -16.15
CA GLU A 380 -17.33 3.68 -16.56
C GLU A 380 -17.30 2.27 -15.96
N LEU A 381 -17.62 2.13 -14.68
CA LEU A 381 -17.77 0.82 -14.01
C LEU A 381 -18.79 -0.06 -14.73
N CYS A 382 -19.99 0.45 -15.02
CA CYS A 382 -21.02 -0.32 -15.74
C CYS A 382 -20.59 -0.68 -17.16
N ARG A 383 -19.76 0.15 -17.83
CA ARG A 383 -19.21 -0.18 -19.15
C ARG A 383 -18.16 -1.28 -19.06
N GLY A 384 -17.29 -1.23 -18.06
CA GLY A 384 -16.29 -2.27 -17.78
C GLY A 384 -16.95 -3.61 -17.48
N GLN A 385 -17.85 -3.65 -16.49
CA GLN A 385 -18.60 -4.85 -16.12
C GLN A 385 -19.44 -5.37 -17.30
N GLY A 386 -20.16 -4.47 -17.99
CA GLY A 386 -20.93 -4.84 -19.18
C GLY A 386 -20.08 -5.44 -20.30
N ALA A 387 -18.84 -4.98 -20.51
CA ALA A 387 -17.94 -5.56 -21.49
C ALA A 387 -17.51 -6.99 -21.13
N GLU A 388 -17.28 -7.27 -19.85
CA GLU A 388 -16.99 -8.61 -19.33
C GLU A 388 -18.19 -9.54 -19.50
N LEU A 389 -19.40 -9.11 -19.12
CA LEU A 389 -20.63 -9.90 -19.30
C LEU A 389 -20.94 -10.18 -20.78
N LEU A 390 -20.75 -9.20 -21.66
CA LEU A 390 -20.91 -9.38 -23.10
C LEU A 390 -19.89 -10.37 -23.67
N TRP A 391 -18.67 -10.40 -23.12
CA TRP A 391 -17.69 -11.42 -23.44
C TRP A 391 -18.11 -12.80 -22.92
N ALA A 392 -18.60 -12.90 -21.67
CA ALA A 392 -19.04 -14.17 -21.07
C ALA A 392 -20.18 -14.83 -21.86
N ASN A 393 -21.06 -14.05 -22.50
CA ASN A 393 -22.12 -14.56 -23.39
C ASN A 393 -21.60 -15.23 -24.68
N ASN A 394 -20.39 -14.90 -25.11
CA ASN A 394 -19.75 -15.52 -26.28
C ASN A 394 -18.22 -15.51 -26.05
N PRO A 395 -17.74 -16.41 -25.18
CA PRO A 395 -16.39 -16.31 -24.66
C PRO A 395 -15.39 -16.69 -25.75
N GLN A 396 -14.35 -15.88 -25.89
CA GLN A 396 -13.34 -15.99 -26.93
C GLN A 396 -11.95 -15.70 -26.35
N PRO A 397 -10.88 -16.38 -26.81
CA PRO A 397 -9.54 -16.15 -26.31
C PRO A 397 -9.05 -14.70 -26.47
N LEU A 398 -8.84 -13.99 -25.37
CA LEU A 398 -8.32 -12.62 -25.37
C LEU A 398 -6.79 -12.58 -25.36
N LYS A 399 -6.22 -11.48 -25.86
CA LYS A 399 -4.81 -11.14 -25.63
C LYS A 399 -4.67 -10.46 -24.28
N SER A 400 -3.49 -10.58 -23.68
CA SER A 400 -3.14 -9.94 -22.41
C SER A 400 -3.46 -8.44 -22.40
N LYS A 401 -3.19 -7.72 -23.50
CA LYS A 401 -3.51 -6.28 -23.62
C LYS A 401 -5.00 -5.95 -23.62
N GLN A 402 -5.85 -6.87 -24.07
CA GLN A 402 -7.30 -6.69 -24.06
C GLN A 402 -7.84 -6.94 -22.65
N VAL A 403 -7.30 -7.94 -21.95
CA VAL A 403 -7.63 -8.18 -20.54
C VAL A 403 -7.23 -6.98 -19.67
N LEU A 404 -6.02 -6.43 -19.87
CA LEU A 404 -5.59 -5.22 -19.16
C LEU A 404 -6.48 -3.99 -19.44
N GLU A 405 -7.08 -3.89 -20.63
CA GLU A 405 -8.06 -2.83 -20.91
C GLU A 405 -9.38 -3.04 -20.16
N ILE A 406 -9.83 -4.29 -19.99
CA ILE A 406 -10.97 -4.60 -19.12
C ILE A 406 -10.67 -4.18 -17.68
N PHE A 407 -9.49 -4.52 -17.15
CA PHE A 407 -9.07 -4.16 -15.79
C PHE A 407 -9.05 -2.65 -15.57
N ARG A 408 -8.51 -1.92 -16.55
CA ARG A 408 -8.51 -0.46 -16.56
C ARG A 408 -9.91 0.14 -16.44
N GLN A 409 -10.93 -0.48 -17.05
CA GLN A 409 -12.29 0.04 -17.04
C GLN A 409 -13.10 -0.41 -15.81
N LYS A 410 -12.79 -1.57 -15.22
CA LYS A 410 -13.55 -2.16 -14.11
C LYS A 410 -13.13 -1.67 -12.73
N THR A 411 -11.83 -1.56 -12.45
CA THR A 411 -11.37 -1.34 -11.06
C THR A 411 -10.83 0.07 -10.83
N ALA A 412 -10.14 0.65 -11.82
CA ALA A 412 -9.55 1.97 -11.67
C ALA A 412 -10.55 3.11 -11.38
N PRO A 413 -11.74 3.16 -12.01
CA PRO A 413 -12.67 4.27 -11.79
C PRO A 413 -13.14 4.37 -10.34
N ALA A 414 -13.25 3.25 -9.62
CA ALA A 414 -13.70 3.27 -8.23
C ALA A 414 -12.65 3.89 -7.27
N PHE A 415 -11.36 3.63 -7.51
CA PHE A 415 -10.28 4.30 -6.76
C PHE A 415 -10.20 5.79 -7.11
N GLU A 416 -10.35 6.12 -8.39
CA GLU A 416 -10.34 7.49 -8.88
C GLU A 416 -11.47 8.31 -8.25
N VAL A 417 -12.70 7.77 -8.27
CA VAL A 417 -13.87 8.40 -7.63
C VAL A 417 -13.59 8.67 -6.16
N ALA A 418 -13.14 7.69 -5.39
CA ALA A 418 -12.83 7.88 -3.97
C ALA A 418 -11.86 9.05 -3.72
N LEU A 419 -10.72 9.04 -4.40
CA LEU A 419 -9.70 10.09 -4.25
C LEU A 419 -10.19 11.46 -4.72
N LYS A 420 -10.91 11.51 -5.85
CA LYS A 420 -11.42 12.77 -6.41
C LYS A 420 -12.54 13.39 -5.58
N LEU A 421 -13.42 12.60 -4.96
CA LEU A 421 -14.42 13.15 -4.04
C LEU A 421 -13.76 13.75 -2.79
N GLY A 422 -12.72 13.11 -2.24
CA GLY A 422 -11.93 13.68 -1.14
C GLY A 422 -11.25 15.00 -1.52
N ALA A 423 -10.65 15.07 -2.71
CA ALA A 423 -10.01 16.29 -3.22
C ALA A 423 -11.02 17.41 -3.54
N SER A 424 -12.19 17.06 -4.07
CA SER A 424 -13.29 18.00 -4.30
C SER A 424 -13.82 18.58 -2.98
N PHE A 425 -13.92 17.75 -1.94
CA PHE A 425 -14.35 18.20 -0.61
C PHE A 425 -13.37 19.20 0.00
N ALA A 426 -12.06 18.97 -0.20
CA ALA A 426 -11.02 19.93 0.16
C ALA A 426 -11.00 21.20 -0.73
N GLY A 427 -11.76 21.24 -1.83
CA GLY A 427 -11.77 22.35 -2.79
C GLY A 427 -10.49 22.43 -3.62
N LYS A 428 -9.79 21.31 -3.80
CA LYS A 428 -8.47 21.22 -4.45
C LYS A 428 -8.45 20.26 -5.65
N LEU A 429 -9.60 19.77 -6.12
CA LEU A 429 -9.64 18.77 -7.19
C LEU A 429 -8.93 19.25 -8.46
N ASP A 430 -9.15 20.50 -8.88
CA ASP A 430 -8.52 21.10 -10.06
C ASP A 430 -6.98 21.04 -10.03
N GLU A 431 -6.38 21.03 -8.83
CA GLU A 431 -4.92 20.98 -8.67
C GLU A 431 -4.34 19.57 -8.84
N VAL A 432 -5.16 18.52 -8.65
CA VAL A 432 -4.70 17.13 -8.51
C VAL A 432 -5.43 16.14 -9.43
N ALA A 433 -6.46 16.55 -10.16
CA ALA A 433 -7.37 15.66 -10.90
C ALA A 433 -6.66 14.73 -11.88
N ASP A 434 -5.71 15.24 -12.66
CA ASP A 434 -4.97 14.47 -13.67
C ASP A 434 -4.03 13.45 -13.01
N VAL A 435 -3.30 13.87 -11.97
CA VAL A 435 -2.41 12.99 -11.19
C VAL A 435 -3.21 11.88 -10.52
N LEU A 436 -4.36 12.20 -9.94
CA LEU A 436 -5.23 11.20 -9.31
C LEU A 436 -5.81 10.20 -10.33
N ALA A 437 -6.13 10.64 -11.55
CA ALA A 437 -6.55 9.74 -12.63
C ALA A 437 -5.42 8.78 -13.03
N ASP A 438 -4.23 9.30 -13.34
CA ASP A 438 -3.07 8.48 -13.72
C ASP A 438 -2.66 7.51 -12.61
N TYR A 439 -2.66 7.97 -11.35
CA TYR A 439 -2.38 7.12 -10.19
C TYR A 439 -3.40 5.98 -10.06
N SER A 440 -4.68 6.29 -10.17
CA SER A 440 -5.79 5.34 -9.97
C SER A 440 -5.90 4.33 -11.10
N GLU A 441 -5.61 4.73 -12.35
CA GLU A 441 -5.53 3.84 -13.50
C GLU A 441 -4.48 2.73 -13.26
N ASN A 442 -3.25 3.12 -12.93
CA ASN A 442 -2.17 2.18 -12.72
C ASN A 442 -2.40 1.33 -11.46
N LEU A 443 -2.98 1.90 -10.40
CA LEU A 443 -3.30 1.19 -9.15
C LEU A 443 -4.37 0.13 -9.39
N GLY A 444 -5.45 0.48 -10.10
CA GLY A 444 -6.54 -0.42 -10.40
C GLY A 444 -6.12 -1.60 -11.27
N ILE A 445 -5.25 -1.36 -12.27
CA ILE A 445 -4.68 -2.44 -13.10
C ILE A 445 -3.79 -3.35 -12.24
N ALA A 446 -2.88 -2.79 -11.43
CA ALA A 446 -2.05 -3.57 -10.52
C ALA A 446 -2.88 -4.41 -9.55
N TYR A 447 -3.98 -3.85 -9.02
CA TYR A 447 -4.88 -4.54 -8.11
C TYR A 447 -5.51 -5.78 -8.77
N GLN A 448 -6.06 -5.66 -9.99
CA GLN A 448 -6.61 -6.83 -10.69
C GLN A 448 -5.55 -7.85 -11.13
N ILE A 449 -4.32 -7.43 -11.46
CA ILE A 449 -3.25 -8.40 -11.74
C ILE A 449 -2.95 -9.23 -10.49
N ARG A 450 -2.97 -8.61 -9.29
CA ARG A 450 -2.79 -9.35 -8.02
C ARG A 450 -3.96 -10.31 -7.78
N ASP A 451 -5.19 -9.83 -7.95
CA ASP A 451 -6.43 -10.62 -7.81
C ASP A 451 -6.38 -11.89 -8.68
N ASP A 452 -6.10 -11.73 -9.98
CA ASP A 452 -5.91 -12.83 -10.93
C ASP A 452 -4.83 -13.85 -10.54
N MET A 453 -3.76 -13.38 -9.87
CA MET A 453 -2.69 -14.25 -9.40
C MET A 453 -3.10 -15.01 -8.15
N ASP A 454 -3.94 -14.40 -7.30
CA ASP A 454 -4.45 -15.02 -6.08
C ASP A 454 -5.54 -16.06 -6.42
N ASP A 455 -6.43 -15.77 -7.38
CA ASP A 455 -7.46 -16.68 -7.95
C ASP A 455 -6.85 -17.88 -8.70
N LEU A 456 -5.56 -17.84 -9.00
CA LEU A 456 -4.85 -18.99 -9.57
C LEU A 456 -3.67 -19.41 -8.66
N GLY A 457 -3.66 -18.92 -7.42
CA GLY A 457 -2.67 -19.20 -6.38
C GLY A 457 -2.91 -20.55 -5.71
N GLU A 458 -2.00 -20.99 -4.82
CA GLU A 458 -2.01 -22.34 -4.25
C GLU A 458 -3.33 -22.71 -3.55
N ASP A 459 -3.98 -21.73 -2.91
CA ASP A 459 -5.23 -21.89 -2.14
C ASP A 459 -6.51 -21.87 -3.00
N ALA A 460 -6.43 -21.58 -4.31
CA ALA A 460 -7.61 -21.46 -5.16
C ALA A 460 -8.29 -22.83 -5.41
N GLY A 461 -9.62 -22.84 -5.37
CA GLY A 461 -10.46 -24.05 -5.48
C GLY A 461 -10.86 -24.39 -6.93
N ASP A 462 -11.29 -25.64 -7.17
CA ASP A 462 -11.71 -26.07 -8.52
C ASP A 462 -12.96 -25.31 -9.04
N ASN A 463 -13.79 -24.75 -8.16
CA ASN A 463 -14.95 -23.91 -8.52
C ASN A 463 -14.57 -22.63 -9.30
N GLU A 464 -13.33 -22.14 -9.14
CA GLU A 464 -12.85 -20.94 -9.83
C GLU A 464 -12.69 -21.16 -11.34
N LEU A 465 -12.64 -22.42 -11.78
CA LEU A 465 -12.66 -22.78 -13.19
C LEU A 465 -14.07 -22.77 -13.80
N GLU A 466 -15.11 -22.94 -12.99
CA GLU A 466 -16.50 -22.94 -13.45
C GLU A 466 -17.02 -21.50 -13.65
N GLN A 467 -16.47 -20.52 -12.91
CA GLN A 467 -16.78 -19.09 -13.02
C GLN A 467 -15.70 -18.32 -13.80
N MET A 468 -15.25 -18.86 -14.94
CA MET A 468 -14.05 -18.36 -15.61
C MET A 468 -14.18 -16.92 -16.14
N ARG A 469 -13.40 -16.01 -15.57
CA ARG A 469 -13.31 -14.59 -15.99
C ARG A 469 -12.11 -14.33 -16.90
N PRO A 470 -12.10 -13.22 -17.66
CA PRO A 470 -10.91 -12.79 -18.40
C PRO A 470 -9.68 -12.63 -17.49
N SER A 471 -8.76 -13.59 -17.55
CA SER A 471 -7.53 -13.56 -16.75
C SER A 471 -6.29 -13.19 -17.57
N VAL A 472 -5.48 -12.27 -17.06
CA VAL A 472 -4.20 -11.87 -17.64
C VAL A 472 -3.19 -13.02 -17.56
N LEU A 473 -3.22 -13.82 -16.48
CA LEU A 473 -2.35 -14.98 -16.34
C LEU A 473 -2.65 -16.01 -17.43
N LEU A 474 -3.91 -16.32 -17.65
CA LEU A 474 -4.33 -17.27 -18.68
C LEU A 474 -4.09 -16.74 -20.09
N ALA A 475 -4.32 -15.44 -20.32
CA ALA A 475 -4.03 -14.83 -21.61
C ALA A 475 -2.52 -14.90 -21.91
N LEU A 476 -1.67 -14.65 -20.90
CA LEU A 476 -0.22 -14.74 -21.04
C LEU A 476 0.28 -16.17 -21.20
N ALA A 477 -0.30 -17.12 -20.46
CA ALA A 477 0.00 -18.54 -20.61
C ALA A 477 -0.31 -18.99 -22.03
N ARG A 478 -1.50 -18.65 -22.54
CA ARG A 478 -1.93 -18.98 -23.90
C ARG A 478 -1.03 -18.33 -24.96
N GLU A 479 -0.68 -17.04 -24.80
CA GLU A 479 0.19 -16.32 -25.73
C GLU A 479 1.58 -16.96 -25.85
N ARG A 480 2.05 -17.62 -24.79
CA ARG A 480 3.39 -18.23 -24.71
C ARG A 480 3.41 -19.73 -24.98
N ALA A 481 2.31 -20.43 -24.75
CA ALA A 481 2.17 -21.86 -25.00
C ALA A 481 2.27 -22.22 -26.49
N LYS A 482 2.62 -23.47 -26.76
CA LYS A 482 2.76 -24.02 -28.11
C LYS A 482 2.15 -25.42 -28.17
N GLY A 483 1.79 -25.88 -29.36
CA GLY A 483 1.29 -27.24 -29.57
C GLY A 483 0.04 -27.52 -28.74
N ASP A 484 0.01 -28.71 -28.13
CA ASP A 484 -1.14 -29.22 -27.38
C ASP A 484 -1.47 -28.37 -26.15
N ASP A 485 -0.46 -27.81 -25.46
CA ASP A 485 -0.67 -26.93 -24.29
C ASP A 485 -1.43 -25.66 -24.67
N LYS A 486 -1.16 -25.13 -25.88
CA LYS A 486 -1.90 -23.97 -26.39
C LYS A 486 -3.35 -24.34 -26.69
N ALA A 487 -3.60 -25.52 -27.25
CA ALA A 487 -4.95 -25.99 -27.53
C ALA A 487 -5.76 -26.17 -26.22
N VAL A 488 -5.13 -26.75 -25.19
CA VAL A 488 -5.73 -26.86 -23.84
C VAL A 488 -6.04 -25.48 -23.26
N LEU A 489 -5.10 -24.53 -23.34
CA LEU A 489 -5.36 -23.17 -22.86
C LEU A 489 -6.39 -22.42 -23.72
N GLU A 490 -6.59 -22.77 -24.99
CA GLU A 490 -7.63 -22.17 -25.83
C GLU A 490 -9.03 -22.74 -25.53
N SER A 491 -9.13 -24.05 -25.25
CA SER A 491 -10.41 -24.69 -24.90
C SER A 491 -10.98 -24.19 -23.56
N LEU A 492 -10.09 -23.83 -22.62
CA LEU A 492 -10.47 -23.17 -21.37
C LEU A 492 -11.28 -21.89 -21.64
N TRP A 493 -10.79 -21.01 -22.51
CA TRP A 493 -11.46 -19.74 -22.82
C TRP A 493 -12.81 -19.91 -23.50
N SER A 494 -13.05 -21.03 -24.20
CA SER A 494 -14.32 -21.32 -24.86
C SER A 494 -15.29 -22.12 -23.99
N HIS A 495 -14.92 -22.45 -22.74
CA HIS A 495 -15.66 -23.35 -21.85
C HIS A 495 -15.99 -24.71 -22.50
N GLU A 496 -15.12 -25.17 -23.42
CA GLU A 496 -15.27 -26.49 -24.06
C GLU A 496 -14.45 -27.52 -23.27
N ASP A 497 -15.08 -28.62 -22.84
CA ASP A 497 -14.45 -29.78 -22.17
C ASP A 497 -13.67 -29.46 -20.87
N LEU A 498 -14.32 -28.79 -19.90
CA LEU A 498 -13.72 -28.46 -18.60
C LEU A 498 -13.72 -29.62 -17.59
N GLU A 499 -14.53 -30.68 -17.79
CA GLU A 499 -14.79 -31.75 -16.79
C GLU A 499 -13.53 -32.50 -16.30
N ASP A 500 -12.42 -32.46 -17.04
CA ASP A 500 -11.17 -33.15 -16.71
C ASP A 500 -9.96 -32.22 -16.48
N ILE A 501 -10.15 -30.89 -16.50
CA ILE A 501 -9.04 -29.93 -16.34
C ILE A 501 -9.01 -29.40 -14.92
N ALA A 502 -8.15 -29.96 -14.09
CA ALA A 502 -7.94 -29.46 -12.74
C ALA A 502 -7.05 -28.21 -12.70
N ILE A 503 -7.31 -27.31 -11.74
CA ILE A 503 -6.66 -25.99 -11.63
C ILE A 503 -5.13 -26.11 -11.52
N HIS A 504 -4.64 -27.15 -10.85
CA HIS A 504 -3.20 -27.43 -10.73
C HIS A 504 -2.50 -27.66 -12.08
N LYS A 505 -3.18 -28.21 -13.08
CA LYS A 505 -2.63 -28.43 -14.42
C LYS A 505 -2.44 -27.08 -15.13
N ILE A 506 -3.40 -26.17 -14.97
CA ILE A 506 -3.36 -24.82 -15.52
C ILE A 506 -2.23 -24.02 -14.88
N ARG A 507 -2.11 -24.07 -13.55
CA ARG A 507 -1.00 -23.45 -12.80
C ARG A 507 0.36 -23.94 -13.29
N ARG A 508 0.52 -25.26 -13.41
CA ARG A 508 1.76 -25.85 -13.92
C ARG A 508 2.08 -25.37 -15.33
N LEU A 509 1.10 -25.35 -16.23
CA LEU A 509 1.31 -24.84 -17.60
C LEU A 509 1.69 -23.36 -17.60
N ALA A 510 1.01 -22.53 -16.80
CA ALA A 510 1.31 -21.11 -16.67
C ALA A 510 2.74 -20.88 -16.14
N HIS A 511 3.18 -21.69 -15.18
CA HIS A 511 4.55 -21.66 -14.66
C HIS A 511 5.59 -22.13 -15.68
N GLU A 512 5.36 -23.25 -16.36
CA GLU A 512 6.30 -23.82 -17.36
C GLU A 512 6.55 -22.87 -18.54
N VAL A 513 5.56 -22.06 -18.92
CA VAL A 513 5.71 -21.03 -19.96
C VAL A 513 6.16 -19.67 -19.42
N GLY A 514 6.36 -19.54 -18.10
CA GLY A 514 6.77 -18.32 -17.39
C GLY A 514 5.76 -17.19 -17.51
N ALA A 515 4.46 -17.51 -17.52
CA ALA A 515 3.38 -16.53 -17.55
C ALA A 515 3.22 -15.83 -16.20
N ASP A 516 3.34 -16.58 -15.10
CA ASP A 516 3.37 -16.12 -13.72
C ASP A 516 4.48 -15.08 -13.48
N GLU A 517 5.71 -15.37 -13.90
CA GLU A 517 6.84 -14.43 -13.82
C GLU A 517 6.54 -13.13 -14.59
N LYS A 518 5.86 -13.25 -15.73
CA LYS A 518 5.47 -12.09 -16.53
C LYS A 518 4.32 -11.30 -15.91
N CYS A 519 3.36 -11.97 -15.26
CA CYS A 519 2.32 -11.30 -14.47
C CYS A 519 2.94 -10.51 -13.31
N LEU A 520 3.85 -11.12 -12.57
CA LEU A 520 4.57 -10.44 -11.49
C LEU A 520 5.35 -9.22 -12.00
N LEU A 521 6.02 -9.36 -13.15
CA LEU A 521 6.70 -8.24 -13.80
C LEU A 521 5.73 -7.11 -14.21
N LEU A 522 4.55 -7.44 -14.72
CA LEU A 522 3.52 -6.45 -15.05
C LEU A 522 2.99 -5.78 -13.78
N LEU A 523 2.71 -6.54 -12.73
CA LEU A 523 2.27 -6.03 -11.43
C LEU A 523 3.25 -4.99 -10.89
N GLU A 524 4.53 -5.33 -10.77
CA GLU A 524 5.56 -4.40 -10.30
C GLU A 524 5.73 -3.19 -11.23
N THR A 525 5.56 -3.40 -12.55
CA THR A 525 5.61 -2.30 -13.51
C THR A 525 4.47 -1.30 -13.29
N TYR A 526 3.23 -1.76 -13.08
CA TYR A 526 2.09 -0.89 -12.84
C TYR A 526 2.15 -0.21 -11.45
N LYS A 527 2.63 -0.91 -10.41
CA LYS A 527 2.93 -0.30 -9.10
C LYS A 527 3.91 0.86 -9.26
N GLU A 528 5.02 0.64 -9.97
CA GLU A 528 6.01 1.69 -10.23
C GLU A 528 5.44 2.83 -11.08
N GLN A 529 4.58 2.56 -12.07
CA GLN A 529 3.91 3.63 -12.82
C GLN A 529 2.97 4.46 -11.93
N SER A 530 2.25 3.83 -11.00
CA SER A 530 1.47 4.57 -9.99
C SER A 530 2.36 5.46 -9.15
N ILE A 531 3.56 5.02 -8.75
CA ILE A 531 4.49 5.88 -7.98
C ILE A 531 5.01 7.03 -8.83
N ARG A 532 5.34 6.75 -10.10
CA ARG A 532 5.87 7.75 -11.04
C ARG A 532 4.87 8.81 -11.42
N SER A 533 3.57 8.50 -11.51
CA SER A 533 2.56 9.52 -11.78
C SER A 533 2.50 10.60 -10.69
N LEU A 534 3.03 10.32 -9.49
CA LEU A 534 3.13 11.27 -8.39
C LEU A 534 4.35 12.19 -8.46
N GLN A 535 5.21 12.07 -9.48
CA GLN A 535 6.47 12.82 -9.57
C GLN A 535 6.25 14.34 -9.53
N ASP A 536 5.26 14.83 -10.27
CA ASP A 536 4.97 16.26 -10.41
C ASP A 536 3.92 16.77 -9.40
N LEU A 537 3.48 15.91 -8.48
CA LEU A 537 2.52 16.28 -7.46
C LEU A 537 3.17 17.23 -6.44
N LYS A 538 2.69 18.48 -6.40
CA LYS A 538 3.22 19.52 -5.51
C LYS A 538 2.80 19.36 -4.05
N ASN A 539 1.64 18.74 -3.81
CA ASN A 539 1.16 18.53 -2.46
C ASN A 539 1.89 17.31 -1.84
N GLU A 540 2.86 17.59 -0.98
CA GLU A 540 3.72 16.56 -0.37
C GLU A 540 2.95 15.59 0.53
N ASN A 541 1.89 16.07 1.20
CA ASN A 541 1.02 15.24 2.03
C ASN A 541 0.31 14.17 1.23
N LEU A 542 -0.30 14.59 0.12
CA LEU A 542 -1.01 13.69 -0.78
C LEU A 542 -0.02 12.75 -1.47
N LYS A 543 1.15 13.26 -1.89
CA LYS A 543 2.22 12.44 -2.48
C LYS A 543 2.70 11.35 -1.53
N GLY A 544 3.01 11.70 -0.28
CA GLY A 544 3.41 10.75 0.75
C GLY A 544 2.31 9.76 1.12
N LEU A 545 1.06 10.23 1.23
CA LEU A 545 -0.11 9.40 1.49
C LEU A 545 -0.27 8.33 0.39
N LEU A 546 -0.29 8.72 -0.88
CA LEU A 546 -0.55 7.81 -1.99
C LEU A 546 0.55 6.74 -2.12
N ARG A 547 1.82 7.11 -1.87
CA ARG A 547 2.91 6.12 -1.76
C ARG A 547 2.67 5.09 -0.66
N ARG A 548 2.25 5.54 0.53
CA ARG A 548 1.97 4.65 1.69
C ARG A 548 0.75 3.76 1.46
N VAL A 549 -0.30 4.31 0.85
CA VAL A 549 -1.49 3.56 0.44
C VAL A 549 -1.11 2.39 -0.44
N MET A 550 -0.24 2.60 -1.43
CA MET A 550 0.21 1.53 -2.31
C MET A 550 0.90 0.40 -1.55
N GLY A 551 1.84 0.74 -0.66
CA GLY A 551 2.51 -0.25 0.18
C GLY A 551 1.54 -1.05 1.07
N LYS A 552 0.48 -0.40 1.58
CA LYS A 552 -0.54 -1.04 2.43
C LYS A 552 -1.56 -1.87 1.63
N ILE A 553 -1.93 -1.47 0.41
CA ILE A 553 -2.83 -2.24 -0.46
C ILE A 553 -2.18 -3.55 -0.94
N PHE A 554 -0.91 -3.49 -1.36
CA PHE A 554 -0.20 -4.65 -1.91
C PHE A 554 0.54 -5.49 -0.86
N ASN A 555 0.40 -5.15 0.43
CA ASN A 555 1.10 -5.80 1.55
C ASN A 555 2.62 -5.87 1.37
N ASP A 556 3.23 -4.94 0.62
CA ASP A 556 4.70 -4.84 0.54
C ASP A 556 5.30 -4.48 1.92
N LEU A 557 4.46 -4.05 2.87
CA LEU A 557 4.80 -3.71 4.25
C LEU A 557 4.11 -4.57 5.32
N GLU A 558 3.30 -5.56 4.93
CA GLU A 558 2.67 -6.52 5.85
C GLU A 558 3.09 -7.95 5.52
N ILE A 559 3.85 -8.53 6.45
CA ILE A 559 4.21 -9.94 6.47
C ILE A 559 2.92 -10.76 6.55
N LYS A 560 2.36 -11.16 5.41
CA LYS A 560 1.48 -12.31 5.36
C LYS A 560 2.35 -13.55 5.52
N GLY A 561 2.14 -14.24 6.63
CA GLY A 561 2.76 -15.53 6.93
C GLY A 561 2.62 -16.47 5.73
N TRP A 562 3.78 -16.82 5.16
CA TRP A 562 3.88 -17.76 4.08
C TRP A 562 3.85 -19.19 4.63
N CYS A 563 2.78 -19.88 4.26
CA CYS A 563 2.63 -21.31 4.00
C CYS A 563 3.10 -22.35 5.07
N ARG A 564 2.10 -23.10 5.55
CA ARG A 564 2.17 -24.44 6.19
C ARG A 564 3.08 -25.45 5.46
N GLU A 565 3.43 -25.21 4.20
CA GLU A 565 4.32 -26.08 3.44
C GLU A 565 5.79 -26.08 3.93
N PHE A 566 6.20 -25.06 4.69
CA PHE A 566 7.55 -25.00 5.27
C PHE A 566 7.70 -25.83 6.56
N GLU A 567 6.59 -26.18 7.24
CA GLU A 567 6.58 -27.08 8.40
C GLU A 567 6.73 -28.55 7.99
N VAL A 568 6.15 -28.93 6.85
CA VAL A 568 6.26 -30.28 6.29
C VAL A 568 7.66 -30.56 5.76
N LYS A 569 8.31 -29.56 5.13
CA LYS A 569 9.64 -29.72 4.53
C LYS A 569 10.79 -29.66 5.55
N ASN A 570 10.58 -29.06 6.72
CA ASN A 570 11.55 -29.03 7.82
C ASN A 570 11.20 -29.93 9.01
N GLY A 571 10.20 -30.81 8.88
CA GLY A 571 9.95 -31.87 9.85
C GLY A 571 9.54 -31.38 11.24
N VAL A 572 8.80 -30.28 11.34
CA VAL A 572 8.12 -29.93 12.58
C VAL A 572 6.80 -30.71 12.61
N ARG A 573 6.84 -31.91 13.20
CA ARG A 573 5.63 -32.68 13.52
C ARG A 573 5.01 -32.08 14.78
N GLU A 574 3.82 -31.48 14.64
CA GLU A 574 2.99 -30.98 15.76
C GLU A 574 2.36 -32.08 16.63
N GLU A 575 2.94 -33.28 16.71
CA GLU A 575 2.35 -34.40 17.47
C GLU A 575 3.24 -35.04 18.56
N ASP A 576 4.50 -34.62 18.74
CA ASP A 576 5.42 -35.33 19.66
C ASP A 576 5.61 -34.68 21.05
N GLU A 577 5.05 -33.50 21.35
CA GLU A 577 5.18 -32.89 22.68
C GLU A 577 4.09 -33.31 23.66
N ALA A 578 2.85 -33.53 23.20
CA ALA A 578 1.77 -34.05 24.05
C ALA A 578 2.02 -35.51 24.47
N GLN A 579 2.58 -36.33 23.57
CA GLN A 579 2.84 -37.75 23.84
C GLN A 579 4.08 -37.95 24.73
N ARG A 580 5.13 -37.12 24.57
CA ARG A 580 6.30 -37.11 25.47
C ARG A 580 5.99 -36.58 26.86
N ALA A 581 5.11 -35.58 26.99
CA ALA A 581 4.65 -35.10 28.30
C ALA A 581 3.82 -36.15 29.04
N GLN A 582 3.01 -36.95 28.32
CA GLN A 582 2.18 -37.99 28.90
C GLN A 582 2.99 -39.26 29.27
N GLU A 583 4.01 -39.62 28.50
CA GLU A 583 4.94 -40.71 28.84
C GLU A 583 5.90 -40.34 29.99
N ALA A 584 6.35 -39.09 30.07
CA ALA A 584 7.14 -38.59 31.19
C ALA A 584 6.35 -38.53 32.51
N MET A 585 5.04 -38.23 32.45
CA MET A 585 4.14 -38.31 33.61
C MET A 585 3.89 -39.74 34.09
N MET A 586 3.82 -40.73 33.19
CA MET A 586 3.62 -42.14 33.59
C MET A 586 4.92 -42.84 34.05
N ALA A 587 6.09 -42.37 33.61
CA ALA A 587 7.38 -42.93 34.05
C ALA A 587 7.84 -42.43 35.44
N GLY A 588 7.21 -41.38 35.98
CA GLY A 588 7.50 -40.81 37.31
C GLY A 588 6.67 -41.37 38.47
N ALA A 589 5.73 -42.28 38.22
CA ALA A 589 4.92 -42.93 39.25
C ALA A 589 5.32 -44.41 39.40
N LYS A 590 6.44 -44.64 40.09
CA LYS A 590 6.75 -45.89 40.77
C LYS A 590 7.08 -45.61 42.22
#